data_AF-A0A8H4H9F7-F1
#
_entry.id   AF-A0A8H4H9F7-F1
#
_cell.length_a   1.000
_cell.length_b   1.000
_cell.length_c   1.000
_cell.angle_alpha   90.00
_cell.angle_beta   90.00
_cell.angle_gamma   90.00
#
_symmetry.space_group_name_H-M   'P 1'
#
loop_
_entity.id
_entity.type
_entity.pdbx_description
1 polymer ?
#
loop_
_entity_poly.entity_id
_entity_poly.type
_entity_poly.pdbx_seq_one_letter_code
_entity_poly.pdbx_strand_id
1 'polypeptide(L)'
;MDLLLLAAGILGWWVILLSGMLHFVTAEKVCGIKPGPLRLLAKMAANELNVYRGPDALRKYFDPDCQPPLPLVEVPEHLNPYHQDGVRIYAKMMSMHPANNVKAMPALNMLEKKVVPGKTKTIIEYSSGSTVISMSMIARVMHGIHDTRAFLSNKTSDAKLKLMQFFGLDITLFGGPSQPEPFDDRGGIQSARKMGLESDQILNPNQYENNDNWGSHVRWTGPQILKQLPEINVLCAGMGTSGTMTGLGTFFKENKPSVLRLGVCTAAGDRVPGPRSLALLKPVEFPWREAVDAIEEVNSYDSFSLSLDLCREGIVCGPSSGFNLQGLFQLLEKRKQAGTLAELAGPDGLVHCVFVCCDLPYQYIGEYFSKLGAEKFHPIKNQNLSAVDIYRYDESWERSPIVLFTHFYETPRSLSDSLLRNIELRPLCCVLDLRTAADYSTWHLPGSVNIPLRSLDSHTPKPFADPSVLEAQWLELESLFKAEEALSKLRGQHVLVICYHGDTARVATSVLRAKGIEADSLRGGYQALRDHGLWGENEVSTCTTNGIGASTEHMKSSISVESVPLQVG
;
A
#
# COMPACT_ATOMS: atom_id res chain seq x y z
N MET A 1 37.98 -42.88 -21.33
CA MET A 1 38.30 -43.26 -19.95
C MET A 1 37.37 -42.49 -19.01
N ASP A 2 36.08 -42.38 -19.39
CA ASP A 2 35.18 -41.32 -18.89
C ASP A 2 33.78 -41.83 -18.55
N LEU A 3 33.61 -43.15 -18.42
CA LEU A 3 32.40 -43.76 -17.85
C LEU A 3 32.62 -44.41 -16.48
N LEU A 4 33.87 -44.55 -16.03
CA LEU A 4 34.22 -45.15 -14.73
C LEU A 4 34.27 -44.13 -13.59
N LEU A 5 34.40 -42.83 -13.89
CA LEU A 5 34.43 -41.76 -12.88
C LEU A 5 33.02 -41.30 -12.45
N LEU A 6 31.99 -41.48 -13.27
CA LEU A 6 30.61 -41.13 -12.90
C LEU A 6 29.98 -42.17 -11.95
N ALA A 7 30.39 -43.44 -12.05
CA ALA A 7 29.86 -44.53 -11.21
C ALA A 7 30.41 -44.50 -9.77
N ALA A 8 31.63 -43.99 -9.57
CA ALA A 8 32.23 -43.90 -8.23
C ALA A 8 31.62 -42.78 -7.36
N GLY A 9 31.15 -41.68 -7.98
CA GLY A 9 30.51 -40.56 -7.26
C GLY A 9 29.11 -40.89 -6.73
N ILE A 10 28.37 -41.76 -7.42
CA ILE A 10 26.98 -42.11 -7.06
C ILE A 10 26.94 -43.19 -5.95
N LEU A 11 27.92 -44.10 -5.88
CA LEU A 11 28.01 -45.06 -4.77
C LEU A 11 28.51 -44.43 -3.46
N GLY A 12 29.35 -43.40 -3.51
CA GLY A 12 29.87 -42.73 -2.31
C GLY A 12 28.79 -42.00 -1.49
N TRP A 13 27.76 -41.48 -2.15
CA TRP A 13 26.66 -40.77 -1.48
C TRP A 13 25.66 -41.71 -0.78
N TRP A 14 25.47 -42.92 -1.31
CA TRP A 14 24.58 -43.92 -0.69
C TRP A 14 25.17 -44.53 0.58
N VAL A 15 26.50 -44.70 0.66
CA VAL A 15 27.17 -45.27 1.85
C VAL A 15 27.14 -44.31 3.05
N ILE A 16 27.18 -43.00 2.81
CA ILE A 16 27.09 -41.99 3.89
C ILE A 16 25.66 -41.91 4.44
N LEU A 17 24.64 -41.96 3.57
CA LEU A 17 23.23 -41.96 3.97
C LEU A 17 22.83 -43.25 4.72
N LEU A 18 23.34 -44.42 4.31
CA LEU A 18 23.07 -45.67 5.02
C LEU A 18 23.83 -45.80 6.35
N SER A 19 25.06 -45.27 6.48
CA SER A 19 25.79 -45.33 7.76
C SER A 19 25.18 -44.42 8.84
N GLY A 20 24.57 -43.29 8.44
CA GLY A 20 23.85 -42.38 9.32
C GLY A 20 22.47 -42.91 9.76
N MET A 21 21.77 -43.63 8.88
CA MET A 21 20.52 -44.31 9.23
C MET A 21 20.74 -45.54 10.13
N LEU A 22 21.85 -46.27 9.96
CA LEU A 22 22.12 -47.46 10.79
C LEU A 22 22.48 -47.12 12.24
N HIS A 23 23.09 -45.96 12.50
CA HIS A 23 23.38 -45.50 13.87
C HIS A 23 22.13 -45.01 14.63
N PHE A 24 21.05 -44.66 13.92
CA PHE A 24 19.80 -44.25 14.55
C PHE A 24 18.86 -45.41 14.86
N VAL A 25 19.03 -46.57 14.21
CA VAL A 25 18.11 -47.72 14.34
C VAL A 25 18.61 -48.79 15.31
N THR A 26 19.87 -48.76 15.74
CA THR A 26 20.42 -49.75 16.70
C THR A 26 20.44 -49.30 18.16
N ALA A 27 20.17 -48.02 18.46
CA ALA A 27 20.11 -47.54 19.85
C ALA A 27 18.75 -47.81 20.55
N GLU A 28 17.69 -48.10 19.80
CA GLU A 28 16.34 -48.33 20.35
C GLU A 28 16.07 -49.77 20.83
N LYS A 29 17.03 -50.70 20.74
CA LYS A 29 16.80 -52.12 21.11
C LYS A 29 17.71 -52.70 22.17
N VAL A 30 18.57 -51.91 22.83
CA VAL A 30 19.41 -52.41 23.93
C VAL A 30 19.43 -51.41 25.10
N CYS A 31 18.28 -51.23 25.74
CA CYS A 31 18.13 -50.93 27.18
C CYS A 31 16.65 -50.66 27.46
N GLY A 32 15.99 -51.58 28.17
CA GLY A 32 14.60 -51.43 28.59
C GLY A 32 14.42 -50.31 29.63
N ILE A 33 14.34 -49.07 29.16
CA ILE A 33 14.00 -47.90 29.97
C ILE A 33 12.78 -47.23 29.33
N LYS A 34 11.67 -47.19 30.08
CA LYS A 34 10.42 -46.52 29.67
C LYS A 34 10.68 -45.04 29.38
N PRO A 35 10.12 -44.44 28.31
CA PRO A 35 10.22 -43.00 28.12
C PRO A 35 9.32 -42.27 29.13
N GLY A 36 9.94 -41.69 30.16
CA GLY A 36 9.38 -40.57 30.91
C GLY A 36 9.40 -39.28 30.05
N PRO A 37 8.82 -38.17 30.53
CA PRO A 37 8.45 -37.04 29.69
C PRO A 37 9.67 -36.21 29.30
N LEU A 38 10.36 -36.59 28.22
CA LEU A 38 11.32 -35.74 27.51
C LEU A 38 10.58 -34.70 26.62
N ARG A 39 9.63 -33.97 27.23
CA ARG A 39 8.96 -32.81 26.63
C ARG A 39 9.29 -31.50 27.34
N LEU A 40 10.33 -31.50 28.16
CA LEU A 40 10.92 -30.30 28.75
C LEU A 40 12.31 -30.09 28.13
N LEU A 41 12.52 -28.90 27.56
CA LEU A 41 13.82 -28.31 27.19
C LEU A 41 14.43 -28.70 25.83
N ALA A 42 13.64 -28.77 24.77
CA ALA A 42 14.13 -28.25 23.50
C ALA A 42 13.80 -26.75 23.46
N LYS A 43 14.75 -25.89 23.88
CA LYS A 43 14.72 -24.48 23.47
C LYS A 43 14.70 -24.49 21.94
N MET A 44 13.53 -24.33 21.32
CA MET A 44 13.45 -24.07 19.89
C MET A 44 14.34 -22.85 19.66
N ALA A 45 15.43 -23.02 18.89
CA ALA A 45 16.26 -21.91 18.49
C ALA A 45 15.33 -20.85 17.91
N ALA A 46 15.36 -19.64 18.48
CA ALA A 46 14.49 -18.56 18.04
C ALA A 46 14.68 -18.38 16.52
N ASN A 47 13.59 -18.16 15.78
CA ASN A 47 13.66 -17.94 14.33
C ASN A 47 14.20 -16.53 14.03
N GLU A 48 15.46 -16.28 14.40
CA GLU A 48 16.12 -14.98 14.34
C GLU A 48 16.29 -14.50 12.90
N LEU A 49 16.47 -15.43 11.96
CA LEU A 49 16.53 -15.13 10.53
C LEU A 49 15.15 -14.83 9.92
N ASN A 50 14.07 -15.07 10.68
CA ASN A 50 12.69 -14.87 10.25
C ASN A 50 12.33 -15.64 8.96
N VAL A 51 12.81 -16.88 8.83
CA VAL A 51 12.56 -17.75 7.65
C VAL A 51 11.69 -18.94 8.04
N TYR A 52 10.57 -19.12 7.33
CA TYR A 52 9.61 -20.22 7.57
C TYR A 52 9.66 -21.21 6.42
N ARG A 53 9.78 -22.51 6.73
CA ARG A 53 9.95 -23.57 5.71
C ARG A 53 9.05 -24.77 5.98
N GLY A 54 8.72 -25.49 4.91
CA GLY A 54 7.95 -26.72 4.94
C GLY A 54 6.42 -26.53 4.92
N PRO A 55 5.65 -27.63 5.02
CA PRO A 55 4.19 -27.62 4.88
C PRO A 55 3.47 -26.72 5.90
N ASP A 56 4.00 -26.60 7.11
CA ASP A 56 3.45 -25.74 8.18
C ASP A 56 4.04 -24.32 8.20
N ALA A 57 4.77 -23.90 7.15
CA ALA A 57 5.44 -22.59 7.13
C ALA A 57 4.48 -21.43 7.42
N LEU A 58 3.28 -21.45 6.82
CA LEU A 58 2.30 -20.39 7.01
C LEU A 58 1.71 -20.38 8.42
N ARG A 59 1.52 -21.55 9.03
CA ARG A 59 1.08 -21.66 10.44
C ARG A 59 2.14 -21.06 11.37
N LYS A 60 3.40 -21.47 11.20
CA LYS A 60 4.53 -20.92 11.97
C LYS A 60 4.71 -19.41 11.75
N TYR A 61 4.45 -18.91 10.54
CA TYR A 61 4.49 -17.49 10.24
C TYR A 61 3.43 -16.70 11.01
N PHE A 62 2.26 -17.28 11.30
CA PHE A 62 1.18 -16.66 12.09
C PHE A 62 1.25 -16.95 13.59
N ASP A 63 2.10 -17.87 14.03
CA ASP A 63 2.23 -18.27 15.43
C ASP A 63 3.26 -17.38 16.15
N PRO A 64 2.87 -16.57 17.16
CA PRO A 64 3.79 -15.71 17.90
C PRO A 64 4.87 -16.47 18.66
N ASP A 65 4.67 -17.76 18.96
CA ASP A 65 5.67 -18.61 19.62
C ASP A 65 6.76 -19.08 18.63
N CYS A 66 6.51 -18.96 17.32
CA CYS A 66 7.45 -19.30 16.25
C CYS A 66 8.10 -18.07 15.58
N GLN A 67 7.65 -16.86 15.92
CA GLN A 67 8.13 -15.59 15.35
C GLN A 67 9.19 -14.94 16.25
N PRO A 68 10.12 -14.16 15.69
CA PRO A 68 10.85 -13.18 16.50
C PRO A 68 9.87 -12.16 17.12
N PRO A 69 10.21 -11.53 18.26
CA PRO A 69 9.38 -10.48 18.85
C PRO A 69 9.06 -9.37 17.83
N LEU A 70 7.81 -8.91 17.79
CA LEU A 70 7.42 -7.81 16.91
C LEU A 70 8.23 -6.55 17.25
N PRO A 71 8.56 -5.68 16.27
CA PRO A 71 9.43 -4.55 16.50
C PRO A 71 8.96 -3.63 17.64
N LEU A 72 9.95 -3.13 18.39
CA LEU A 72 9.80 -2.06 19.36
C LEU A 72 10.73 -0.94 18.87
N VAL A 73 10.15 0.19 18.46
CA VAL A 73 10.87 1.24 17.72
C VAL A 73 10.87 2.51 18.55
N GLU A 74 12.03 3.07 18.85
CA GLU A 74 12.11 4.37 19.51
C GLU A 74 11.57 5.48 18.60
N VAL A 75 10.72 6.35 19.14
CA VAL A 75 10.18 7.51 18.45
C VAL A 75 11.30 8.55 18.31
N PRO A 76 11.52 9.11 17.11
CA PRO A 76 12.61 10.05 16.90
C PRO A 76 12.41 11.33 17.73
N GLU A 77 13.52 11.97 18.09
CA GLU A 77 13.54 13.14 18.98
C GLU A 77 12.59 14.26 18.55
N HIS A 78 12.50 14.58 17.26
CA HIS A 78 11.62 15.65 16.76
C HIS A 78 10.12 15.34 16.86
N LEU A 79 9.75 14.07 17.08
CA LEU A 79 8.38 13.65 17.39
C LEU A 79 8.16 13.36 18.88
N ASN A 80 9.20 13.46 19.71
CA ASN A 80 9.14 13.25 21.16
C ASN A 80 9.40 14.59 21.88
N PRO A 81 8.34 15.34 22.24
CA PRO A 81 8.50 16.64 22.90
C PRO A 81 9.12 16.58 24.30
N TYR A 82 9.28 15.37 24.88
CA TYR A 82 9.85 15.12 26.20
C TYR A 82 11.27 14.52 26.14
N HIS A 83 11.87 14.44 24.96
CA HIS A 83 13.19 13.82 24.79
C HIS A 83 14.27 14.50 25.66
N GLN A 84 14.22 15.83 25.76
CA GLN A 84 15.13 16.65 26.56
C GLN A 84 14.84 16.59 28.06
N ASP A 85 13.65 16.11 28.46
CA ASP A 85 13.29 15.85 29.86
C ASP A 85 13.72 14.45 30.34
N GLY A 86 14.54 13.74 29.55
CA GLY A 86 14.99 12.38 29.86
C GLY A 86 13.97 11.28 29.55
N VAL A 87 12.97 11.57 28.71
CA VAL A 87 11.94 10.58 28.32
C VAL A 87 12.31 9.91 27.00
N ARG A 88 12.22 8.58 26.96
CA ARG A 88 12.42 7.74 25.77
C ARG A 88 11.12 7.02 25.47
N ILE A 89 10.56 7.23 24.28
CA ILE A 89 9.23 6.71 23.92
C ILE A 89 9.39 5.67 22.82
N TYR A 90 8.81 4.49 23.01
CA TYR A 90 8.89 3.37 22.08
C TYR A 90 7.51 2.95 21.57
N ALA A 91 7.40 2.79 20.26
CA ALA A 91 6.26 2.26 19.55
C ALA A 91 6.34 0.73 19.46
N LYS A 92 5.43 0.01 20.12
CA LYS A 92 5.30 -1.45 19.97
C LYS A 92 4.47 -1.77 18.74
N MET A 93 5.12 -2.22 17.66
CA MET A 93 4.55 -2.37 16.33
C MET A 93 3.74 -3.67 16.17
N MET A 94 2.56 -3.73 16.78
CA MET A 94 1.65 -4.87 16.63
C MET A 94 1.09 -5.00 15.20
N SER A 95 1.17 -3.92 14.42
CA SER A 95 0.86 -3.90 12.98
C SER A 95 1.85 -4.70 12.12
N MET A 96 2.96 -5.20 12.68
CA MET A 96 3.94 -6.03 11.95
C MET A 96 3.69 -7.54 12.08
N HIS A 97 2.66 -7.94 12.83
CA HIS A 97 2.17 -9.32 12.75
C HIS A 97 1.67 -9.59 11.32
N PRO A 98 1.74 -10.82 10.76
CA PRO A 98 1.19 -11.16 9.44
C PRO A 98 -0.24 -10.67 9.15
N ALA A 99 -1.07 -10.55 10.19
CA ALA A 99 -2.44 -10.05 10.10
C ALA A 99 -2.53 -8.50 10.10
N ASN A 100 -1.40 -7.83 10.22
CA ASN A 100 -1.18 -6.40 10.25
C ASN A 100 -1.92 -5.61 11.34
N ASN A 101 -2.28 -6.26 12.46
CA ASN A 101 -2.93 -5.61 13.57
C ASN A 101 -2.84 -6.38 14.90
N VAL A 102 -3.05 -5.66 16.00
CA VAL A 102 -3.01 -6.16 17.39
C VAL A 102 -4.05 -7.24 17.69
N LYS A 103 -5.14 -7.31 16.93
CA LYS A 103 -6.21 -8.30 17.15
C LYS A 103 -5.83 -9.70 16.65
N ALA A 104 -4.65 -9.86 16.04
CA ALA A 104 -4.11 -11.17 15.70
C ALA A 104 -3.91 -12.08 16.92
N MET A 105 -3.33 -11.53 17.99
CA MET A 105 -3.07 -12.26 19.24
C MET A 105 -4.37 -12.79 19.86
N PRO A 106 -5.41 -11.96 20.13
CA PRO A 106 -6.65 -12.47 20.68
C PRO A 106 -7.42 -13.36 19.70
N ALA A 107 -7.39 -13.08 18.39
CA ALA A 107 -8.03 -13.96 17.41
C ALA A 107 -7.41 -15.37 17.42
N LEU A 108 -6.08 -15.47 17.45
CA LEU A 108 -5.39 -16.76 17.52
C LEU A 108 -5.74 -17.51 18.81
N ASN A 109 -5.59 -16.85 19.96
CA ASN A 109 -5.80 -17.51 21.25
C ASN A 109 -7.26 -17.96 21.44
N MET A 110 -8.24 -17.13 21.06
CA MET A 110 -9.65 -17.50 21.14
C MET A 110 -10.03 -18.65 20.21
N LEU A 111 -9.49 -18.68 18.98
CA LEU A 111 -9.75 -19.77 18.02
C LEU A 111 -9.06 -21.07 18.45
N GLU A 112 -7.80 -21.01 18.89
CA GLU A 112 -7.03 -22.18 19.35
C GLU A 112 -7.77 -22.94 20.46
N LYS A 113 -8.45 -22.22 21.37
CA LYS A 113 -9.16 -22.81 22.51
C LYS A 113 -10.56 -23.30 22.20
N LYS A 114 -11.25 -22.70 21.22
CA LYS A 114 -12.68 -22.95 20.97
C LYS A 114 -12.98 -23.74 19.70
N VAL A 115 -12.07 -23.77 18.72
CA VAL A 115 -12.28 -24.53 17.49
C VAL A 115 -12.21 -26.03 17.78
N VAL A 116 -13.22 -26.78 17.34
CA VAL A 116 -13.25 -28.25 17.41
C VAL A 116 -12.96 -28.82 16.02
N PRO A 117 -11.80 -29.46 15.80
CA PRO A 117 -11.42 -30.00 14.49
C PRO A 117 -12.48 -30.93 13.91
N GLY A 118 -12.78 -30.79 12.62
CA GLY A 118 -13.80 -31.60 11.93
C GLY A 118 -15.25 -31.20 12.23
N LYS A 119 -15.52 -30.54 13.36
CA LYS A 119 -16.85 -30.09 13.78
C LYS A 119 -17.13 -28.63 13.47
N THR A 120 -16.27 -27.71 13.90
CA THR A 120 -16.44 -26.28 13.60
C THR A 120 -16.25 -26.04 12.11
N LYS A 121 -17.27 -25.46 11.46
CA LYS A 121 -17.27 -25.14 10.03
C LYS A 121 -17.34 -23.64 9.75
N THR A 122 -17.91 -22.87 10.68
CA THR A 122 -18.16 -21.45 10.50
C THR A 122 -17.68 -20.68 11.73
N ILE A 123 -17.03 -19.54 11.52
CA ILE A 123 -16.74 -18.55 12.57
C ILE A 123 -17.67 -17.36 12.37
N ILE A 124 -18.32 -16.88 13.44
CA ILE A 124 -19.14 -15.67 13.41
C ILE A 124 -18.72 -14.72 14.53
N GLU A 125 -18.50 -13.44 14.22
CA GLU A 125 -18.07 -12.47 15.22
C GLU A 125 -18.58 -11.07 14.89
N TYR A 126 -18.96 -10.31 15.93
CA TYR A 126 -19.20 -8.88 15.79
C TYR A 126 -17.91 -8.11 15.99
N SER A 127 -17.50 -7.26 15.04
CA SER A 127 -16.28 -6.46 15.18
C SER A 127 -16.31 -5.16 14.41
N SER A 128 -15.53 -4.19 14.88
CA SER A 128 -15.21 -2.97 14.12
C SER A 128 -14.29 -3.21 12.92
N GLY A 129 -13.77 -4.43 12.74
CA GLY A 129 -13.06 -4.89 11.53
C GLY A 129 -11.81 -5.73 11.83
N SER A 130 -10.88 -5.22 12.63
CA SER A 130 -9.56 -5.85 12.79
C SER A 130 -9.62 -7.27 13.40
N THR A 131 -10.58 -7.53 14.29
CA THR A 131 -10.78 -8.87 14.88
C THR A 131 -11.25 -9.88 13.82
N VAL A 132 -12.27 -9.53 13.01
CA VAL A 132 -12.82 -10.44 12.00
C VAL A 132 -11.86 -10.68 10.84
N ILE A 133 -11.08 -9.66 10.44
CA ILE A 133 -10.01 -9.81 9.46
C ILE A 133 -8.95 -10.80 9.97
N SER A 134 -8.51 -10.62 11.22
CA SER A 134 -7.54 -11.53 11.86
C SER A 134 -8.10 -12.95 11.97
N MET A 135 -9.34 -13.10 12.44
CA MET A 135 -10.01 -14.40 12.56
C MET A 135 -10.15 -15.09 11.22
N SER A 136 -10.53 -14.39 10.14
CA SER A 136 -10.68 -14.99 8.81
C SER A 136 -9.36 -15.58 8.29
N MET A 137 -8.25 -14.85 8.44
CA MET A 137 -6.94 -15.37 8.05
C MET A 137 -6.52 -16.54 8.94
N ILE A 138 -6.61 -16.40 10.26
CA ILE A 138 -6.15 -17.41 11.22
C ILE A 138 -7.01 -18.68 11.13
N ALA A 139 -8.34 -18.57 11.00
CA ALA A 139 -9.24 -19.69 10.85
C ALA A 139 -8.89 -20.55 9.63
N ARG A 140 -8.56 -19.91 8.49
CA ARG A 140 -8.08 -20.61 7.29
C ARG A 140 -6.71 -21.26 7.52
N VAL A 141 -5.73 -20.50 7.99
CA VAL A 141 -4.33 -20.95 8.12
C VAL A 141 -4.18 -22.05 9.17
N MET A 142 -4.76 -21.86 10.35
CA MET A 142 -4.61 -22.77 11.48
C MET A 142 -5.58 -23.94 11.40
N HIS A 143 -6.83 -23.70 10.98
CA HIS A 143 -7.92 -24.65 11.15
C HIS A 143 -8.59 -25.11 9.84
N GLY A 144 -8.21 -24.56 8.68
CA GLY A 144 -8.84 -24.89 7.39
C GLY A 144 -10.30 -24.44 7.29
N ILE A 145 -10.71 -23.45 8.09
CA ILE A 145 -12.08 -22.93 8.11
C ILE A 145 -12.15 -21.69 7.22
N HIS A 146 -12.90 -21.81 6.11
CA HIS A 146 -13.02 -20.75 5.10
C HIS A 146 -14.26 -19.86 5.28
N ASP A 147 -15.28 -20.33 6.02
CA ASP A 147 -16.50 -19.58 6.29
C ASP A 147 -16.32 -18.74 7.56
N THR A 148 -16.06 -17.44 7.38
CA THR A 148 -15.99 -16.45 8.47
C THR A 148 -16.95 -15.32 8.18
N ARG A 149 -17.89 -15.07 9.10
CA ARG A 149 -18.97 -14.10 8.97
C ARG A 149 -18.77 -12.95 9.95
N ALA A 150 -18.78 -11.73 9.44
CA ALA A 150 -18.60 -10.50 10.18
C ALA A 150 -19.93 -9.78 10.38
N PHE A 151 -20.24 -9.47 11.64
CA PHE A 151 -21.31 -8.56 11.99
C PHE A 151 -20.71 -7.20 12.36
N LEU A 152 -21.24 -6.13 11.79
CA LEU A 152 -20.69 -4.78 12.01
C LEU A 152 -21.77 -3.72 11.83
N SER A 153 -21.50 -2.52 12.35
CA SER A 153 -22.40 -1.38 12.16
C SER A 153 -22.46 -0.94 10.69
N ASN A 154 -23.65 -0.52 10.25
CA ASN A 154 -23.89 0.16 8.96
C ASN A 154 -23.18 1.52 8.82
N LYS A 155 -22.54 2.03 9.89
CA LYS A 155 -21.69 3.23 9.88
C LYS A 155 -20.22 2.93 9.52
N THR A 156 -19.95 1.74 8.98
CA THR A 156 -18.63 1.34 8.49
C THR A 156 -18.42 1.89 7.08
N SER A 157 -17.23 2.43 6.80
CA SER A 157 -16.91 3.02 5.49
C SER A 157 -16.86 1.95 4.38
N ASP A 158 -17.23 2.34 3.15
CA ASP A 158 -17.19 1.46 1.98
C ASP A 158 -15.79 0.87 1.74
N ALA A 159 -14.73 1.67 1.90
CA ALA A 159 -13.35 1.20 1.80
C ALA A 159 -13.05 0.05 2.77
N LYS A 160 -13.57 0.11 4.00
CA LYS A 160 -13.40 -0.93 5.00
C LYS A 160 -14.25 -2.17 4.71
N LEU A 161 -15.46 -2.00 4.19
CA LEU A 161 -16.30 -3.11 3.72
C LEU A 161 -15.61 -3.88 2.60
N LYS A 162 -15.12 -3.17 1.58
CA LYS A 162 -14.36 -3.75 0.47
C LYS A 162 -13.09 -4.45 0.93
N LEU A 163 -12.38 -3.89 1.91
CA LEU A 163 -11.22 -4.56 2.51
C LEU A 163 -11.59 -5.89 3.20
N MET A 164 -12.70 -5.94 3.93
CA MET A 164 -13.17 -7.18 4.55
C MET A 164 -13.60 -8.21 3.50
N GLN A 165 -14.31 -7.78 2.44
CA GLN A 165 -14.65 -8.64 1.30
C GLN A 165 -13.41 -9.18 0.60
N PHE A 166 -12.38 -8.34 0.43
CA PHE A 166 -11.09 -8.76 -0.13
C PHE A 166 -10.44 -9.89 0.68
N PHE A 167 -10.58 -9.87 2.00
CA PHE A 167 -10.13 -10.98 2.87
C PHE A 167 -11.11 -12.18 2.90
N GLY A 168 -12.18 -12.17 2.12
CA GLY A 168 -13.14 -13.27 2.01
C GLY A 168 -14.10 -13.39 3.19
N LEU A 169 -14.41 -12.28 3.86
CA LEU A 169 -15.45 -12.23 4.90
C LEU A 169 -16.84 -12.14 4.27
N ASP A 170 -17.79 -12.91 4.81
CA ASP A 170 -19.21 -12.70 4.60
C ASP A 170 -19.71 -11.62 5.57
N ILE A 171 -20.39 -10.58 5.09
CA ILE A 171 -20.64 -9.35 5.83
C ILE A 171 -22.14 -9.14 6.04
N THR A 172 -22.54 -9.03 7.31
CA THR A 172 -23.88 -8.62 7.71
C THR A 172 -23.81 -7.26 8.40
N LEU A 173 -24.45 -6.25 7.80
CA LEU A 173 -24.56 -4.90 8.37
C LEU A 173 -25.73 -4.82 9.36
N PHE A 174 -25.48 -4.22 10.52
CA PHE A 174 -26.47 -3.94 11.55
C PHE A 174 -26.71 -2.43 11.68
N GLY A 175 -27.98 -2.03 11.75
CA GLY A 175 -28.36 -0.66 12.09
C GLY A 175 -28.08 -0.34 13.57
N GLY A 176 -28.05 0.95 13.91
CA GLY A 176 -27.90 1.42 15.30
C GLY A 176 -26.60 2.18 15.58
N PRO A 177 -26.08 2.20 16.83
CA PRO A 177 -24.85 2.91 17.16
C PRO A 177 -23.63 2.31 16.45
N SER A 178 -22.63 3.16 16.18
CA SER A 178 -21.35 2.71 15.58
C SER A 178 -20.54 1.83 16.54
N GLN A 179 -20.71 2.02 17.84
CA GLN A 179 -20.15 1.22 18.91
C GLN A 179 -21.28 0.76 19.83
N PRO A 180 -21.85 -0.44 19.62
CA PRO A 180 -22.92 -0.94 20.48
C PRO A 180 -22.40 -1.30 21.85
N GLU A 181 -23.26 -1.20 22.86
CA GLU A 181 -23.00 -1.80 24.17
C GLU A 181 -22.92 -3.33 24.03
N PRO A 182 -21.97 -4.00 24.72
CA PRO A 182 -21.77 -5.44 24.59
C PRO A 182 -23.03 -6.29 24.82
N PHE A 183 -23.89 -5.87 25.74
CA PHE A 183 -25.04 -6.64 26.21
C PHE A 183 -26.41 -6.12 25.73
N ASP A 184 -26.46 -5.16 24.80
CA ASP A 184 -27.74 -4.72 24.23
C ASP A 184 -28.34 -5.84 23.37
N ASP A 185 -29.48 -6.39 23.78
CA ASP A 185 -30.21 -7.47 23.09
C ASP A 185 -30.59 -7.16 21.64
N ARG A 186 -30.64 -5.87 21.29
CA ARG A 186 -30.94 -5.37 19.93
C ARG A 186 -29.66 -5.21 19.10
N GLY A 187 -28.49 -5.31 19.72
CA GLY A 187 -27.20 -5.05 19.11
C GLY A 187 -26.66 -6.21 18.28
N GLY A 188 -25.79 -5.88 17.32
CA GLY A 188 -25.15 -6.88 16.45
C GLY A 188 -24.26 -7.87 17.20
N ILE A 189 -23.77 -7.52 18.40
CA ILE A 189 -23.01 -8.44 19.27
C ILE A 189 -23.90 -9.61 19.72
N GLN A 190 -25.09 -9.31 20.24
CA GLN A 190 -26.04 -10.34 20.66
C GLN A 190 -26.60 -11.12 19.47
N SER A 191 -26.76 -10.50 18.30
CA SER A 191 -27.13 -11.23 17.08
C SER A 191 -26.09 -12.27 16.67
N ALA A 192 -24.81 -11.90 16.67
CA ALA A 192 -23.72 -12.84 16.38
C ALA A 192 -23.67 -13.98 17.42
N ARG A 193 -23.91 -13.67 18.70
CA ARG A 193 -24.01 -14.66 19.78
C ARG A 193 -25.15 -15.64 19.54
N LYS A 194 -26.36 -15.15 19.24
CA LYS A 194 -27.54 -15.99 18.96
C LYS A 194 -27.30 -16.93 17.78
N MET A 195 -26.70 -16.44 16.69
CA MET A 195 -26.35 -17.29 15.55
C MET A 195 -25.31 -18.36 15.90
N GLY A 196 -24.35 -18.04 16.78
CA GLY A 196 -23.42 -19.04 17.31
C GLY A 196 -24.09 -20.17 18.13
N LEU A 197 -25.34 -20.00 18.55
CA LEU A 197 -26.12 -21.01 19.28
C LEU A 197 -27.05 -21.82 18.38
N GLU A 198 -27.22 -21.44 17.10
CA GLU A 198 -28.13 -22.12 16.16
C GLU A 198 -27.61 -23.50 15.74
N SER A 199 -26.29 -23.70 15.74
CA SER A 199 -25.65 -24.95 15.36
C SER A 199 -24.30 -25.10 16.05
N ASP A 200 -23.98 -26.32 16.45
CA ASP A 200 -22.70 -26.67 17.06
C ASP A 200 -21.51 -26.66 16.07
N GLN A 201 -21.78 -26.43 14.79
CA GLN A 201 -20.79 -26.18 13.73
C GLN A 201 -20.41 -24.70 13.61
N ILE A 202 -21.18 -23.79 14.22
CA ILE A 202 -20.95 -22.36 14.20
C ILE A 202 -20.29 -21.96 15.52
N LEU A 203 -19.10 -21.39 15.44
CA LEU A 203 -18.38 -20.86 16.59
C LEU A 203 -18.51 -19.33 16.63
N ASN A 204 -19.05 -18.81 17.74
CA ASN A 204 -18.89 -17.41 18.11
C ASN A 204 -17.80 -17.26 19.19
N PRO A 205 -16.60 -16.76 18.85
CA PRO A 205 -15.53 -16.56 19.82
C PRO A 205 -15.89 -15.57 20.94
N ASN A 206 -16.63 -14.51 20.60
CA ASN A 206 -17.09 -13.40 21.44
C ASN A 206 -15.94 -12.65 22.13
N GLN A 207 -15.44 -11.61 21.47
CA GLN A 207 -14.31 -10.84 21.97
C GLN A 207 -14.58 -10.02 23.26
N TYR A 208 -15.83 -9.86 23.69
CA TYR A 208 -16.18 -9.02 24.86
C TYR A 208 -16.28 -9.81 26.18
N GLU A 209 -16.51 -11.13 26.09
CA GLU A 209 -16.66 -12.02 27.27
C GLU A 209 -15.53 -13.08 27.35
N ASN A 210 -14.81 -13.31 26.27
CA ASN A 210 -13.82 -14.38 26.22
C ASN A 210 -12.48 -13.97 26.84
N ASN A 211 -12.10 -14.60 27.96
CA ASN A 211 -10.83 -14.36 28.65
C ASN A 211 -9.59 -14.68 27.81
N ASP A 212 -9.71 -15.52 26.77
CA ASP A 212 -8.63 -15.75 25.83
C ASP A 212 -8.27 -14.49 25.02
N ASN A 213 -9.14 -13.47 24.98
CA ASN A 213 -8.81 -12.17 24.41
C ASN A 213 -7.65 -11.51 25.19
N TRP A 214 -7.87 -11.16 26.45
CA TRP A 214 -6.84 -10.50 27.26
C TRP A 214 -5.71 -11.46 27.65
N GLY A 215 -6.01 -12.74 27.84
CA GLY A 215 -5.02 -13.79 28.09
C GLY A 215 -3.96 -13.90 26.99
N SER A 216 -4.30 -13.58 25.73
CA SER A 216 -3.33 -13.54 24.64
C SER A 216 -2.22 -12.50 24.86
N HIS A 217 -2.54 -11.37 25.51
CA HIS A 217 -1.58 -10.31 25.78
C HIS A 217 -0.73 -10.59 27.02
N VAL A 218 -1.24 -11.38 27.98
CA VAL A 218 -0.42 -11.98 29.05
C VAL A 218 0.54 -13.01 28.47
N ARG A 219 0.07 -13.86 27.55
CA ARG A 219 0.85 -14.94 26.93
C ARG A 219 1.97 -14.41 26.03
N TRP A 220 1.69 -13.41 25.19
CA TRP A 220 2.62 -13.00 24.13
C TRP A 220 3.09 -11.55 24.21
N THR A 221 2.17 -10.59 24.32
CA THR A 221 2.54 -9.17 24.13
C THR A 221 3.35 -8.63 25.32
N GLY A 222 2.92 -8.86 26.55
CA GLY A 222 3.61 -8.43 27.77
C GLY A 222 5.03 -8.99 27.87
N PRO A 223 5.23 -10.32 27.75
CA PRO A 223 6.56 -10.93 27.75
C PRO A 223 7.48 -10.39 26.66
N GLN A 224 6.97 -10.13 25.45
CA GLN A 224 7.78 -9.52 24.39
C GLN A 224 8.27 -8.13 24.79
N ILE A 225 7.38 -7.25 25.29
CA ILE A 225 7.76 -5.90 25.70
C ILE A 225 8.82 -5.94 26.79
N LEU A 226 8.59 -6.72 27.86
CA LEU A 226 9.53 -6.80 28.98
C LEU A 226 10.88 -7.41 28.57
N LYS A 227 10.88 -8.37 27.65
CA LYS A 227 12.12 -8.94 27.09
C LYS A 227 12.90 -7.93 26.24
N GLN A 228 12.19 -7.10 25.46
CA GLN A 228 12.81 -6.12 24.55
C GLN A 228 13.25 -4.85 25.26
N LEU A 229 12.58 -4.45 26.34
CA LEU A 229 12.87 -3.24 27.10
C LEU A 229 12.70 -3.51 28.62
N PRO A 230 13.63 -4.25 29.25
CA PRO A 230 13.59 -4.56 30.68
C PRO A 230 13.50 -3.33 31.60
N GLU A 231 13.93 -2.17 31.14
CA GLU A 231 13.99 -0.87 31.83
C GLU A 231 12.67 -0.07 31.80
N ILE A 232 11.64 -0.51 31.04
CA ILE A 232 10.33 0.15 30.93
C ILE A 232 9.77 0.68 32.27
N ASN A 233 9.25 1.91 32.24
CA ASN A 233 8.63 2.60 33.38
C ASN A 233 7.14 2.86 33.18
N VAL A 234 6.72 3.14 31.94
CA VAL A 234 5.33 3.48 31.61
C VAL A 234 4.86 2.65 30.43
N LEU A 235 3.66 2.09 30.52
CA LEU A 235 3.00 1.35 29.45
C LEU A 235 1.66 2.01 29.12
N CYS A 236 1.43 2.32 27.84
CA CYS A 236 0.22 2.97 27.36
C CYS A 236 -0.52 2.11 26.33
N ALA A 237 -1.82 1.88 26.56
CA ALA A 237 -2.69 1.22 25.58
C ALA A 237 -4.14 1.74 25.62
N GLY A 238 -4.70 1.96 24.45
CA GLY A 238 -6.09 2.37 24.26
C GLY A 238 -7.07 1.23 24.54
N MET A 239 -8.20 1.58 25.14
CA MET A 239 -9.19 0.62 25.63
C MET A 239 -10.39 0.55 24.69
N GLY A 240 -10.42 -0.53 23.88
CA GLY A 240 -11.56 -0.90 23.03
C GLY A 240 -12.42 -1.99 23.68
N THR A 241 -12.11 -3.26 23.43
CA THR A 241 -12.61 -4.38 24.25
C THR A 241 -11.95 -4.45 25.64
N SER A 242 -11.11 -3.46 25.98
CA SER A 242 -10.09 -3.45 27.04
C SER A 242 -9.05 -4.59 27.06
N GLY A 243 -9.20 -5.64 26.24
CA GLY A 243 -8.37 -6.85 26.32
C GLY A 243 -6.84 -6.65 26.28
N THR A 244 -6.37 -5.72 25.45
CA THR A 244 -4.93 -5.36 25.38
C THR A 244 -4.44 -4.73 26.68
N MET A 245 -5.15 -3.73 27.19
CA MET A 245 -4.77 -3.08 28.45
C MET A 245 -4.94 -4.04 29.64
N THR A 246 -6.01 -4.83 29.69
CA THR A 246 -6.19 -5.85 30.73
C THR A 246 -5.04 -6.84 30.76
N GLY A 247 -4.72 -7.48 29.63
CA GLY A 247 -3.68 -8.51 29.62
C GLY A 247 -2.27 -7.96 29.87
N LEU A 248 -1.95 -6.79 29.31
CA LEU A 248 -0.69 -6.12 29.60
C LEU A 248 -0.60 -5.71 31.07
N GLY A 249 -1.66 -5.10 31.61
CA GLY A 249 -1.69 -4.64 32.99
C GLY A 249 -1.60 -5.79 33.99
N THR A 250 -2.31 -6.89 33.76
CA THR A 250 -2.17 -8.11 34.57
C THR A 250 -0.74 -8.65 34.52
N PHE A 251 -0.15 -8.78 33.33
CA PHE A 251 1.23 -9.27 33.19
C PHE A 251 2.24 -8.39 33.94
N PHE A 252 2.19 -7.06 33.74
CA PHE A 252 3.14 -6.15 34.37
C PHE A 252 2.91 -6.02 35.88
N LYS A 253 1.67 -6.10 36.36
CA LYS A 253 1.39 -6.12 37.81
C LYS A 253 2.07 -7.30 38.51
N GLU A 254 2.16 -8.45 37.85
CA GLU A 254 2.82 -9.64 38.39
C GLU A 254 4.35 -9.62 38.19
N ASN A 255 4.81 -9.23 37.00
CA ASN A 255 6.22 -9.42 36.60
C ASN A 255 7.11 -8.19 36.81
N LYS A 256 6.54 -6.97 36.79
CA LYS A 256 7.26 -5.72 37.04
C LYS A 256 6.29 -4.63 37.54
N PRO A 257 5.83 -4.73 38.81
CA PRO A 257 4.75 -3.87 39.33
C PRO A 257 5.09 -2.37 39.37
N SER A 258 6.36 -2.01 39.25
CA SER A 258 6.82 -0.62 39.15
C SER A 258 6.42 0.08 37.85
N VAL A 259 5.98 -0.67 36.84
CA VAL A 259 5.50 -0.08 35.57
C VAL A 259 4.13 0.54 35.77
N LEU A 260 4.03 1.84 35.51
CA LEU A 260 2.76 2.56 35.49
C LEU A 260 1.95 2.16 34.26
N ARG A 261 0.71 1.73 34.49
CA ARG A 261 -0.21 1.22 33.45
C ARG A 261 -1.22 2.31 33.08
N LEU A 262 -1.04 2.93 31.92
CA LEU A 262 -1.89 3.99 31.39
C LEU A 262 -2.91 3.41 30.38
N GLY A 263 -4.19 3.47 30.75
CA GLY A 263 -5.30 3.22 29.83
C GLY A 263 -5.74 4.52 29.13
N VAL A 264 -6.14 4.45 27.86
CA VAL A 264 -6.67 5.62 27.14
C VAL A 264 -8.09 5.33 26.62
N CYS A 265 -9.03 6.24 26.85
CA CYS A 265 -10.42 6.13 26.36
C CYS A 265 -10.82 7.33 25.49
N THR A 266 -11.78 7.14 24.59
CA THR A 266 -12.21 8.23 23.70
C THR A 266 -13.08 9.23 24.46
N ALA A 267 -12.97 10.50 24.07
CA ALA A 267 -13.94 11.49 24.51
C ALA A 267 -15.37 11.10 24.13
N ALA A 268 -16.33 11.42 25.01
CA ALA A 268 -17.72 11.08 24.77
C ALA A 268 -18.23 11.76 23.49
N GLY A 269 -18.74 10.97 22.54
CA GLY A 269 -19.24 11.47 21.26
C GLY A 269 -18.16 11.67 20.18
N ASP A 270 -16.87 11.58 20.51
CA ASP A 270 -15.78 11.73 19.55
C ASP A 270 -15.06 10.42 19.26
N ARG A 271 -15.44 9.78 18.15
CA ARG A 271 -15.02 8.41 17.82
C ARG A 271 -13.60 8.39 17.26
N VAL A 272 -12.80 7.47 17.81
CA VAL A 272 -11.58 6.92 17.18
C VAL A 272 -11.81 5.43 16.86
N PRO A 273 -11.41 4.92 15.69
CA PRO A 273 -11.58 3.50 15.37
C PRO A 273 -10.86 2.58 16.36
N GLY A 274 -11.61 1.74 17.07
CA GLY A 274 -11.08 0.73 18.01
C GLY A 274 -11.35 1.06 19.48
N PRO A 275 -10.71 2.10 20.06
CA PRO A 275 -10.97 2.55 21.43
C PRO A 275 -12.42 2.99 21.65
N ARG A 276 -12.86 2.97 22.92
CA ARG A 276 -14.22 3.31 23.37
C ARG A 276 -14.16 4.35 24.48
N SER A 277 -15.29 5.02 24.72
CA SER A 277 -15.44 5.93 25.85
C SER A 277 -15.53 5.14 27.16
N LEU A 278 -15.23 5.80 28.28
CA LEU A 278 -15.33 5.18 29.60
C LEU A 278 -16.73 4.62 29.88
N ALA A 279 -17.79 5.30 29.42
CA ALA A 279 -19.17 4.83 29.55
C ALA A 279 -19.40 3.49 28.84
N LEU A 280 -18.84 3.31 27.64
CA LEU A 280 -18.95 2.06 26.87
C LEU A 280 -18.01 0.95 27.38
N LEU A 281 -17.02 1.28 28.20
CA LEU A 281 -16.14 0.31 28.88
C LEU A 281 -16.73 -0.21 30.19
N LYS A 282 -17.59 0.56 30.86
CA LYS A 282 -18.26 0.16 32.11
C LYS A 282 -18.91 -1.24 32.06
N PRO A 283 -19.68 -1.61 31.00
CA PRO A 283 -20.30 -2.92 30.91
C PRO A 283 -19.35 -4.03 30.46
N VAL A 284 -18.09 -3.78 30.15
CA VAL A 284 -17.14 -4.85 29.78
C VAL A 284 -16.73 -5.61 31.05
N GLU A 285 -16.87 -6.94 31.04
CA GLU A 285 -16.66 -7.82 32.20
C GLU A 285 -15.20 -8.13 32.52
N PHE A 286 -14.27 -7.83 31.62
CA PHE A 286 -12.84 -8.02 31.88
C PHE A 286 -12.37 -7.21 33.11
N PRO A 287 -11.37 -7.69 33.87
CA PRO A 287 -10.82 -7.00 35.05
C PRO A 287 -9.89 -5.84 34.65
N TRP A 288 -10.39 -4.94 33.82
CA TRP A 288 -9.58 -3.84 33.27
C TRP A 288 -9.31 -2.73 34.29
N ARG A 289 -10.16 -2.58 35.32
CA ARG A 289 -9.98 -1.56 36.36
C ARG A 289 -8.76 -1.85 37.23
N GLU A 290 -8.54 -3.12 37.53
CA GLU A 290 -7.42 -3.60 38.34
C GLU A 290 -6.09 -3.63 37.57
N ALA A 291 -6.17 -3.51 36.25
CA ALA A 291 -5.07 -3.55 35.29
C ALA A 291 -4.60 -2.14 34.85
N VAL A 292 -5.20 -1.08 35.38
CA VAL A 292 -4.92 0.32 34.99
C VAL A 292 -4.66 1.16 36.23
N ASP A 293 -3.62 2.00 36.19
CA ASP A 293 -3.26 2.93 37.27
C ASP A 293 -3.72 4.36 36.98
N ALA A 294 -3.77 4.75 35.70
CA ALA A 294 -4.19 6.06 35.25
C ALA A 294 -4.99 5.94 33.95
N ILE A 295 -5.94 6.87 33.74
CA ILE A 295 -6.76 6.94 32.53
C ILE A 295 -6.69 8.34 31.95
N GLU A 296 -6.48 8.42 30.64
CA GLU A 296 -6.54 9.66 29.86
C GLU A 296 -7.65 9.61 28.81
N GLU A 297 -8.20 10.78 28.49
CA GLU A 297 -9.26 10.96 27.51
C GLU A 297 -8.74 11.76 26.31
N VAL A 298 -8.88 11.17 25.11
CA VAL A 298 -8.31 11.72 23.88
C VAL A 298 -9.38 11.89 22.80
N ASN A 299 -9.29 12.99 22.06
CA ASN A 299 -10.15 13.33 20.94
C ASN A 299 -9.61 12.73 19.62
N SER A 300 -10.44 12.74 18.57
CA SER A 300 -10.08 12.18 17.27
C SER A 300 -9.11 13.05 16.49
N TYR A 301 -9.13 14.38 16.63
CA TYR A 301 -8.21 15.24 15.89
C TYR A 301 -6.75 14.93 16.24
N ASP A 302 -6.42 14.93 17.54
CA ASP A 302 -5.06 14.64 18.02
C ASP A 302 -4.62 13.22 17.65
N SER A 303 -5.54 12.25 17.77
CA SER A 303 -5.32 10.87 17.37
C SER A 303 -4.90 10.73 15.91
N PHE A 304 -5.61 11.37 14.99
CA PHE A 304 -5.29 11.31 13.57
C PHE A 304 -4.07 12.17 13.23
N SER A 305 -3.87 13.33 13.88
CA SER A 305 -2.73 14.21 13.61
C SER A 305 -1.42 13.53 13.97
N LEU A 306 -1.29 13.02 15.20
CA LEU A 306 -0.05 12.34 15.62
C LEU A 306 0.22 11.07 14.81
N SER A 307 -0.83 10.32 14.45
CA SER A 307 -0.69 9.15 13.59
C SER A 307 -0.19 9.53 12.19
N LEU A 308 -0.64 10.66 11.64
CA LEU A 308 -0.17 11.18 10.35
C LEU A 308 1.30 11.59 10.43
N ASP A 309 1.70 12.27 11.50
CA ASP A 309 3.09 12.70 11.72
C ASP A 309 4.02 11.50 11.85
N LEU A 310 3.65 10.49 12.64
CA LEU A 310 4.37 9.21 12.74
C LEU A 310 4.51 8.51 11.37
N CYS A 311 3.43 8.47 10.58
CA CYS A 311 3.45 7.83 9.26
C CYS A 311 4.41 8.52 8.29
N ARG A 312 4.49 9.85 8.31
CA ARG A 312 5.38 10.63 7.43
C ARG A 312 6.86 10.39 7.75
N GLU A 313 7.16 10.02 8.99
CA GLU A 313 8.51 9.73 9.49
C GLU A 313 8.85 8.22 9.49
N GLY A 314 7.99 7.38 8.90
CA GLY A 314 8.25 5.95 8.68
C GLY A 314 7.70 5.00 9.76
N ILE A 315 7.09 5.51 10.83
CA ILE A 315 6.33 4.69 11.79
C ILE A 315 4.88 4.58 11.29
N VAL A 316 4.68 3.71 10.30
CA VAL A 316 3.38 3.55 9.63
C VAL A 316 2.37 2.87 10.56
N CYS A 317 1.42 3.65 11.07
CA CYS A 317 0.43 3.19 12.04
C CYS A 317 -0.95 3.87 11.86
N GLY A 318 -2.00 3.21 12.34
CA GLY A 318 -3.37 3.70 12.30
C GLY A 318 -3.70 4.68 13.44
N PRO A 319 -4.84 5.40 13.36
CA PRO A 319 -5.19 6.51 14.25
C PRO A 319 -5.24 6.11 15.73
N SER A 320 -5.60 4.86 16.04
CA SER A 320 -5.57 4.35 17.42
C SER A 320 -4.17 4.30 18.04
N SER A 321 -3.12 4.36 17.23
CA SER A 321 -1.72 4.46 17.68
C SER A 321 -1.37 5.89 18.06
N GLY A 322 -1.72 6.87 17.21
CA GLY A 322 -1.62 8.29 17.56
C GLY A 322 -2.48 8.65 18.79
N PHE A 323 -3.63 7.99 18.96
CA PHE A 323 -4.46 8.09 20.16
C PHE A 323 -3.73 7.65 21.43
N ASN A 324 -3.02 6.50 21.39
CA ASN A 324 -2.23 6.02 22.52
C ASN A 324 -1.06 6.97 22.82
N LEU A 325 -0.39 7.48 21.78
CA LEU A 325 0.69 8.44 21.94
C LEU A 325 0.21 9.76 22.56
N GLN A 326 -0.94 10.29 22.11
CA GLN A 326 -1.52 11.49 22.71
C GLN A 326 -1.87 11.30 24.18
N GLY A 327 -2.47 10.16 24.55
CA GLY A 327 -2.76 9.86 25.96
C GLY A 327 -1.48 9.79 26.80
N LEU A 328 -0.40 9.22 26.24
CA LEU A 328 0.91 9.24 26.88
C LEU A 328 1.46 10.66 27.03
N PHE A 329 1.36 11.51 26.01
CA PHE A 329 1.76 12.92 26.10
C PHE A 329 0.98 13.67 27.18
N GLN A 330 -0.34 13.47 27.28
CA GLN A 330 -1.15 14.09 28.32
C GLN A 330 -0.69 13.69 29.74
N LEU A 331 -0.38 12.41 29.97
CA LEU A 331 0.16 11.96 31.25
C LEU A 331 1.52 12.60 31.54
N LEU A 332 2.44 12.57 30.57
CA LEU A 332 3.80 13.11 30.72
C LEU A 332 3.76 14.63 30.97
N GLU A 333 2.90 15.35 30.26
CA GLU A 333 2.70 16.79 30.45
C GLU A 333 2.22 17.11 31.87
N LYS A 334 1.20 16.38 32.36
CA LYS A 334 0.70 16.57 33.74
C LYS A 334 1.79 16.31 34.77
N ARG A 335 2.60 15.27 34.58
CA ARG A 335 3.73 14.94 35.47
C ARG A 335 4.82 16.01 35.43
N LYS A 336 5.14 16.53 34.24
CA LYS A 336 6.11 17.62 34.05
C LYS A 336 5.64 18.90 34.74
N GLN A 337 4.40 19.31 34.51
CA GLN A 337 3.81 20.50 35.14
C GLN A 337 3.74 20.39 36.68
N ALA A 338 3.51 19.19 37.19
CA ALA A 338 3.51 18.91 38.63
C ALA A 338 4.93 18.77 39.23
N GLY A 339 6.00 18.79 38.42
CA GLY A 339 7.36 18.54 38.88
C GLY A 339 7.63 17.09 39.33
N THR A 340 6.77 16.14 38.95
CA THR A 340 6.82 14.74 39.38
C THR A 340 7.27 13.78 38.27
N LEU A 341 7.71 14.29 37.11
CA LEU A 341 8.16 13.46 35.99
C LEU A 341 9.35 12.56 36.37
N ALA A 342 10.30 13.09 37.16
CA ALA A 342 11.47 12.34 37.62
C ALA A 342 11.12 11.14 38.53
N GLU A 343 9.93 11.12 39.14
CA GLU A 343 9.47 9.97 39.95
C GLU A 343 9.21 8.72 39.09
N LEU A 344 8.98 8.89 37.78
CA LEU A 344 8.81 7.78 36.85
C LEU A 344 10.15 7.19 36.39
N ALA A 345 11.27 7.86 36.64
CA ALA A 345 12.56 7.46 36.09
C ALA A 345 13.06 6.14 36.68
N GLY A 346 13.71 5.34 35.83
CA GLY A 346 14.39 4.12 36.22
C GLY A 346 15.74 4.40 36.90
N PRO A 347 16.48 3.33 37.27
CA PRO A 347 17.82 3.44 37.86
C PRO A 347 18.86 4.14 36.96
N ASP A 348 18.60 4.21 35.66
CA ASP A 348 19.43 4.91 34.67
C ASP A 348 19.13 6.42 34.56
N GLY A 349 18.16 6.91 35.35
CA GLY A 349 17.73 8.32 35.35
C GLY A 349 16.84 8.70 34.18
N LEU A 350 16.41 7.74 33.34
CA LEU A 350 15.53 7.97 32.20
C LEU A 350 14.12 7.43 32.46
N VAL A 351 13.13 7.99 31.77
CA VAL A 351 11.76 7.47 31.76
C VAL A 351 11.51 6.75 30.44
N HIS A 352 11.43 5.42 30.48
CA HIS A 352 11.15 4.60 29.32
C HIS A 352 9.67 4.30 29.19
N CYS A 353 9.04 4.83 28.14
CA CYS A 353 7.61 4.67 27.87
C CYS A 353 7.38 3.78 26.65
N VAL A 354 6.42 2.87 26.73
CA VAL A 354 5.96 2.08 25.58
C VAL A 354 4.50 2.39 25.29
N PHE A 355 4.17 2.71 24.03
CA PHE A 355 2.79 2.77 23.57
C PHE A 355 2.54 1.72 22.47
N VAL A 356 1.32 1.19 22.41
CA VAL A 356 0.97 0.13 21.45
C VAL A 356 0.53 0.72 20.11
N CYS A 357 1.19 0.34 19.01
CA CYS A 357 0.74 0.64 17.65
C CYS A 357 -0.17 -0.49 17.15
N CYS A 358 -1.45 -0.19 16.98
CA CYS A 358 -2.48 -1.23 16.89
C CYS A 358 -2.70 -1.81 15.49
N ASP A 359 -2.65 -1.00 14.45
CA ASP A 359 -2.95 -1.39 13.06
C ASP A 359 -2.34 -0.40 12.06
N LEU A 360 -2.63 -0.58 10.77
CA LEU A 360 -2.15 0.25 9.66
C LEU A 360 -3.17 1.36 9.28
N PRO A 361 -2.71 2.48 8.67
CA PRO A 361 -3.57 3.62 8.36
C PRO A 361 -4.48 3.42 7.14
N TYR A 362 -4.20 2.43 6.28
CA TYR A 362 -4.76 2.35 4.93
C TYR A 362 -6.29 2.24 4.87
N GLN A 363 -6.92 1.58 5.85
CA GLN A 363 -8.37 1.47 5.93
C GLN A 363 -9.07 2.76 6.40
N TYR A 364 -8.30 3.76 6.80
CA TYR A 364 -8.76 5.03 7.38
C TYR A 364 -8.39 6.24 6.54
N ILE A 365 -7.82 6.08 5.33
CA ILE A 365 -7.33 7.21 4.52
C ILE A 365 -8.41 8.29 4.34
N GLY A 366 -9.64 7.92 3.99
CA GLY A 366 -10.75 8.89 3.90
C GLY A 366 -11.09 9.58 5.22
N GLU A 367 -10.89 8.90 6.36
CA GLU A 367 -11.09 9.48 7.69
C GLU A 367 -9.98 10.48 8.05
N TYR A 368 -8.74 10.29 7.58
CA TYR A 368 -7.67 11.28 7.76
C TYR A 368 -8.03 12.62 7.12
N PHE A 369 -8.50 12.61 5.87
CA PHE A 369 -8.92 13.84 5.19
C PHE A 369 -10.14 14.49 5.85
N SER A 370 -11.13 13.70 6.31
CA SER A 370 -12.32 14.26 6.94
C SER A 370 -12.08 14.80 8.34
N LYS A 371 -11.13 14.23 9.10
CA LYS A 371 -10.80 14.65 10.47
C LYS A 371 -9.80 15.79 10.53
N LEU A 372 -8.81 15.80 9.64
CA LEU A 372 -7.71 16.75 9.68
C LEU A 372 -7.88 17.94 8.74
N GLY A 373 -8.80 17.85 7.77
CA GLY A 373 -8.97 18.85 6.72
C GLY A 373 -8.00 18.66 5.56
N ALA A 374 -8.43 19.09 4.36
CA ALA A 374 -7.64 18.94 3.13
C ALA A 374 -6.36 19.79 3.15
N GLU A 375 -6.34 20.88 3.91
CA GLU A 375 -5.22 21.80 4.09
C GLU A 375 -3.99 21.14 4.75
N LYS A 376 -4.18 20.01 5.45
CA LYS A 376 -3.07 19.22 6.00
C LYS A 376 -2.33 18.39 4.95
N PHE A 377 -2.83 18.36 3.72
CA PHE A 377 -2.28 17.59 2.60
C PHE A 377 -1.93 18.53 1.45
N HIS A 378 -0.82 18.24 0.77
CA HIS A 378 -0.45 19.00 -0.42
C HIS A 378 -1.51 18.81 -1.52
N PRO A 379 -1.96 19.89 -2.19
CA PRO A 379 -2.88 19.75 -3.31
C PRO A 379 -2.20 18.98 -4.44
N ILE A 380 -2.97 18.18 -5.15
CA ILE A 380 -2.51 17.50 -6.37
C ILE A 380 -2.41 18.57 -7.46
N LYS A 381 -1.19 18.80 -7.95
CA LYS A 381 -0.95 19.66 -9.11
C LYS A 381 -1.46 18.94 -10.36
N ASN A 382 -2.14 19.68 -11.23
CA ASN A 382 -2.75 19.16 -12.46
C ASN A 382 -3.78 18.04 -12.19
N GLN A 383 -4.61 18.20 -11.14
CA GLN A 383 -5.64 17.23 -10.76
C GLN A 383 -6.63 16.92 -11.89
N ASN A 384 -6.86 17.85 -12.82
CA ASN A 384 -7.65 17.64 -14.03
C ASN A 384 -7.21 16.38 -14.80
N LEU A 385 -5.90 16.09 -14.84
CA LEU A 385 -5.33 14.91 -15.51
C LEU A 385 -5.75 13.58 -14.87
N SER A 386 -6.38 13.55 -13.70
CA SER A 386 -6.93 12.29 -13.17
C SER A 386 -8.15 11.77 -13.95
N ALA A 387 -8.75 12.62 -14.80
CA ALA A 387 -9.97 12.31 -15.55
C ALA A 387 -9.79 12.38 -17.08
N VAL A 388 -8.64 12.84 -17.56
CA VAL A 388 -8.32 12.99 -18.99
C VAL A 388 -7.00 12.29 -19.31
N ASP A 389 -6.79 11.96 -20.58
CA ASP A 389 -5.59 11.27 -21.05
C ASP A 389 -5.28 9.94 -20.34
N ILE A 390 -6.32 9.20 -19.95
CA ILE A 390 -6.21 7.95 -19.18
C ILE A 390 -5.96 6.71 -20.05
N TYR A 391 -5.92 6.88 -21.37
CA TYR A 391 -5.76 5.79 -22.32
C TYR A 391 -4.29 5.40 -22.50
N ARG A 392 -4.07 4.14 -22.88
CA ARG A 392 -2.73 3.58 -23.06
C ARG A 392 -1.99 4.30 -24.19
N TYR A 393 -0.72 4.59 -23.96
CA TYR A 393 0.25 4.92 -25.01
C TYR A 393 1.15 3.71 -25.31
N ASP A 394 1.64 3.62 -26.54
CA ASP A 394 2.60 2.60 -26.94
C ASP A 394 3.55 3.14 -28.01
N GLU A 395 4.86 2.97 -27.81
CA GLU A 395 5.87 3.42 -28.77
C GLU A 395 5.79 2.65 -30.09
N SER A 396 5.27 1.41 -30.07
CA SER A 396 5.05 0.62 -31.29
C SER A 396 3.94 1.17 -32.17
N TRP A 397 3.18 2.19 -31.75
CA TRP A 397 2.23 2.92 -32.59
C TRP A 397 2.86 4.19 -33.20
N GLU A 398 4.13 4.47 -32.93
CA GLU A 398 4.83 5.57 -33.57
C GLU A 398 5.64 5.06 -34.77
N ARG A 399 5.62 5.84 -35.85
CA ARG A 399 6.39 5.57 -37.05
C ARG A 399 7.43 6.66 -37.23
N SER A 400 8.63 6.28 -37.65
CA SER A 400 9.61 7.25 -38.12
C SER A 400 9.25 7.70 -39.55
N PRO A 401 9.72 8.89 -39.99
CA PRO A 401 9.54 9.35 -41.37
C PRO A 401 9.91 8.31 -42.44
N ILE A 402 10.98 7.54 -42.22
CA ILE A 402 11.46 6.53 -43.18
C ILE A 402 10.50 5.33 -43.26
N VAL A 403 10.05 4.82 -42.10
CA VAL A 403 9.16 3.64 -42.04
C VAL A 403 7.76 3.99 -42.56
N LEU A 404 7.33 5.23 -42.37
CA LEU A 404 6.04 5.74 -42.83
C LEU A 404 5.71 5.38 -44.29
N PHE A 405 6.61 5.72 -45.20
CA PHE A 405 6.40 5.56 -46.64
C PHE A 405 6.38 4.09 -47.07
N THR A 406 6.96 3.20 -46.28
CA THR A 406 6.87 1.76 -46.54
C THR A 406 5.54 1.16 -46.12
N HIS A 407 4.92 1.69 -45.05
CA HIS A 407 3.69 1.13 -44.47
C HIS A 407 2.42 1.75 -45.03
N PHE A 408 2.40 3.06 -45.33
CA PHE A 408 1.18 3.79 -45.71
C PHE A 408 1.11 4.17 -47.20
N TYR A 409 2.25 4.23 -47.90
CA TYR A 409 2.32 4.67 -49.29
C TYR A 409 2.87 3.57 -50.20
N GLU A 410 2.44 3.57 -51.47
CA GLU A 410 3.03 2.73 -52.50
C GLU A 410 4.45 3.20 -52.85
N THR A 411 5.29 2.26 -53.29
CA THR A 411 6.63 2.59 -53.76
C THR A 411 6.53 3.44 -55.03
N PRO A 412 7.21 4.61 -55.12
CA PRO A 412 7.15 5.46 -56.30
C PRO A 412 7.52 4.72 -57.59
N ARG A 413 6.73 4.90 -58.65
CA ARG A 413 6.96 4.26 -59.96
C ARG A 413 8.12 4.89 -60.76
N SER A 414 8.58 6.09 -60.37
CA SER A 414 9.71 6.81 -60.97
C SER A 414 10.46 7.62 -59.90
N LEU A 415 11.79 7.75 -60.05
CA LEU A 415 12.69 8.47 -59.13
C LEU A 415 12.95 9.95 -59.53
N SER A 416 12.26 10.50 -60.53
CA SER A 416 12.51 11.87 -61.02
C SER A 416 11.47 12.91 -60.53
N ASP A 417 12.01 14.06 -60.08
CA ASP A 417 11.41 15.31 -59.61
C ASP A 417 10.26 15.22 -58.58
N SER A 418 10.69 15.36 -57.32
CA SER A 418 9.90 15.37 -56.08
C SER A 418 9.22 14.02 -55.79
N LEU A 419 9.90 13.20 -54.97
CA LEU A 419 9.44 11.90 -54.42
C LEU A 419 7.99 11.91 -53.93
N LEU A 420 7.47 13.06 -53.51
CA LEU A 420 6.18 13.19 -52.85
C LEU A 420 5.04 13.63 -53.77
N ARG A 421 5.30 14.05 -55.02
CA ARG A 421 4.22 14.52 -55.93
C ARG A 421 3.39 13.37 -56.51
N ASN A 422 3.94 12.14 -56.52
CA ASN A 422 3.36 10.98 -57.20
C ASN A 422 3.19 9.74 -56.31
N ILE A 423 3.19 9.89 -54.98
CA ILE A 423 2.93 8.76 -54.07
C ILE A 423 1.43 8.60 -53.85
N GLU A 424 0.97 7.37 -53.95
CA GLU A 424 -0.43 6.98 -53.70
C GLU A 424 -0.52 6.24 -52.38
N LEU A 425 -1.61 6.48 -51.63
CA LEU A 425 -1.89 5.73 -50.41
C LEU A 425 -2.16 4.27 -50.75
N ARG A 426 -1.64 3.35 -49.93
CA ARG A 426 -1.97 1.94 -50.07
C ARG A 426 -3.47 1.71 -49.83
N PRO A 427 -4.07 0.66 -50.42
CA PRO A 427 -5.42 0.26 -50.11
C PRO A 427 -5.60 0.06 -48.60
N LEU A 428 -6.78 0.45 -48.07
CA LEU A 428 -7.11 0.38 -46.64
C LEU A 428 -6.21 1.23 -45.73
N CYS A 429 -5.45 2.20 -46.26
CA CYS A 429 -4.74 3.18 -45.45
C CYS A 429 -5.44 4.54 -45.46
N CYS A 430 -5.37 5.25 -44.35
CA CYS A 430 -5.87 6.62 -44.23
C CYS A 430 -4.92 7.48 -43.42
N VAL A 431 -4.74 8.73 -43.84
CA VAL A 431 -3.87 9.69 -43.15
C VAL A 431 -4.72 10.86 -42.66
N LEU A 432 -4.76 11.07 -41.35
CA LEU A 432 -5.46 12.17 -40.70
C LEU A 432 -4.47 13.27 -40.35
N ASP A 433 -4.66 14.46 -40.90
CA ASP A 433 -3.84 15.64 -40.61
C ASP A 433 -4.59 16.59 -39.67
N LEU A 434 -4.06 16.75 -38.46
CA LEU A 434 -4.70 17.52 -37.38
C LEU A 434 -4.40 19.04 -37.41
N ARG A 435 -3.54 19.50 -38.33
CA ARG A 435 -3.15 20.91 -38.42
C ARG A 435 -4.30 21.81 -38.87
N THR A 436 -4.14 23.12 -38.72
CA THR A 436 -5.10 24.09 -39.24
C THR A 436 -5.32 23.94 -40.75
N ALA A 437 -6.50 24.33 -41.24
CA ALA A 437 -6.82 24.28 -42.67
C ALA A 437 -5.88 25.14 -43.54
N ALA A 438 -5.34 26.23 -42.98
CA ALA A 438 -4.39 27.10 -43.66
C ALA A 438 -3.00 26.45 -43.82
N ASP A 439 -2.51 25.78 -42.78
CA ASP A 439 -1.23 25.06 -42.86
C ASP A 439 -1.34 23.81 -43.73
N TYR A 440 -2.51 23.16 -43.71
CA TYR A 440 -2.84 22.05 -44.59
C TYR A 440 -2.85 22.44 -46.06
N SER A 441 -3.45 23.60 -46.40
CA SER A 441 -3.54 24.07 -47.79
C SER A 441 -2.19 24.51 -48.37
N THR A 442 -1.25 24.93 -47.52
CA THR A 442 0.12 25.25 -47.94
C THR A 442 0.85 24.01 -48.45
N TRP A 443 0.81 22.92 -47.68
CA TRP A 443 1.31 21.61 -48.10
C TRP A 443 0.82 20.52 -47.14
N HIS A 444 0.48 19.34 -47.68
CA HIS A 444 0.09 18.16 -46.93
C HIS A 444 0.56 16.90 -47.65
N LEU A 445 0.59 15.77 -46.94
CA LEU A 445 0.88 14.48 -47.54
C LEU A 445 -0.21 14.08 -48.54
N PRO A 446 0.12 13.57 -49.74
CA PRO A 446 -0.89 13.17 -50.72
C PRO A 446 -1.92 12.18 -50.14
N GLY A 447 -3.19 12.42 -50.46
CA GLY A 447 -4.30 11.58 -50.01
C GLY A 447 -4.69 11.74 -48.53
N SER A 448 -4.02 12.60 -47.76
CA SER A 448 -4.45 12.88 -46.37
C SER A 448 -5.80 13.58 -46.30
N VAL A 449 -6.46 13.48 -45.15
CA VAL A 449 -7.71 14.15 -44.82
C VAL A 449 -7.45 15.12 -43.66
N ASN A 450 -7.77 16.40 -43.86
CA ASN A 450 -7.61 17.40 -42.81
C ASN A 450 -8.76 17.32 -41.78
N ILE A 451 -8.40 17.19 -40.50
CA ILE A 451 -9.30 17.28 -39.36
C ILE A 451 -8.71 18.32 -38.40
N PRO A 452 -8.86 19.62 -38.68
CA PRO A 452 -8.22 20.67 -37.90
C PRO A 452 -8.79 20.69 -36.48
N LEU A 453 -7.90 20.68 -35.48
CA LEU A 453 -8.28 20.86 -34.08
C LEU A 453 -8.28 22.35 -33.74
N ARG A 454 -9.31 22.80 -33.00
CA ARG A 454 -9.40 24.19 -32.50
C ARG A 454 -8.35 24.47 -31.43
N SER A 455 -7.94 23.43 -30.70
CA SER A 455 -6.91 23.47 -29.65
C SER A 455 -5.47 23.31 -30.17
N LEU A 456 -5.26 23.40 -31.48
CA LEU A 456 -3.94 23.18 -32.09
C LEU A 456 -3.65 24.13 -33.26
N ASP A 457 -2.52 24.81 -33.16
CA ASP A 457 -1.85 25.53 -34.25
C ASP A 457 -0.32 25.35 -34.18
N SER A 458 0.42 26.05 -35.03
CA SER A 458 1.89 25.97 -35.11
C SER A 458 2.63 26.58 -33.92
N HIS A 459 1.94 27.32 -33.05
CA HIS A 459 2.51 27.98 -31.87
C HIS A 459 2.08 27.31 -30.55
N THR A 460 1.13 26.39 -30.62
CA THR A 460 0.60 25.66 -29.47
C THR A 460 1.72 24.87 -28.79
N PRO A 461 1.89 25.02 -27.46
CA PRO A 461 2.86 24.23 -26.70
C PRO A 461 2.62 22.71 -26.86
N LYS A 462 3.66 21.92 -26.63
CA LYS A 462 3.54 20.46 -26.64
C LYS A 462 2.59 20.01 -25.53
N PRO A 463 1.58 19.15 -25.81
CA PRO A 463 0.60 18.72 -24.80
C PRO A 463 1.28 18.06 -23.59
N PHE A 464 2.33 17.27 -23.78
CA PHE A 464 3.05 16.65 -22.66
C PHE A 464 3.89 17.61 -21.80
N ALA A 465 4.03 18.87 -22.22
CA ALA A 465 4.69 19.92 -21.46
C ALA A 465 3.71 20.89 -20.78
N ASP A 466 2.43 20.91 -21.19
CA ASP A 466 1.39 21.78 -20.64
C ASP A 466 0.08 20.98 -20.40
N PRO A 467 -0.32 20.77 -19.14
CA PRO A 467 -1.50 19.98 -18.80
C PRO A 467 -2.81 20.57 -19.33
N SER A 468 -2.90 21.90 -19.50
CA SER A 468 -4.10 22.56 -20.02
C SER A 468 -4.25 22.30 -21.51
N VAL A 469 -3.12 22.27 -22.24
CA VAL A 469 -3.10 21.92 -23.67
C VAL A 469 -3.45 20.45 -23.86
N LEU A 470 -2.87 19.56 -23.05
CA LEU A 470 -3.21 18.13 -23.10
C LEU A 470 -4.70 17.88 -22.84
N GLU A 471 -5.25 18.50 -21.80
CA GLU A 471 -6.68 18.39 -21.49
C GLU A 471 -7.56 18.89 -22.64
N ALA A 472 -7.28 20.08 -23.17
CA ALA A 472 -8.06 20.66 -24.27
C ALA A 472 -8.03 19.76 -25.53
N GLN A 473 -6.85 19.30 -25.92
CA GLN A 473 -6.68 18.43 -27.09
C GLN A 473 -7.34 17.06 -26.88
N TRP A 474 -7.16 16.45 -25.71
CA TRP A 474 -7.76 15.15 -25.41
C TRP A 474 -9.30 15.22 -25.41
N LEU A 475 -9.90 16.24 -24.80
CA LEU A 475 -11.36 16.42 -24.79
C LEU A 475 -11.92 16.67 -26.18
N GLU A 476 -11.23 17.48 -27.00
CA GLU A 476 -11.62 17.72 -28.40
C GLU A 476 -11.55 16.43 -29.22
N LEU A 477 -10.45 15.66 -29.11
CA LEU A 477 -10.28 14.39 -29.79
C LEU A 477 -11.28 13.33 -29.35
N GLU A 478 -11.55 13.23 -28.05
CA GLU A 478 -12.60 12.35 -27.50
C GLU A 478 -13.96 12.68 -28.09
N SER A 479 -14.29 13.97 -28.17
CA SER A 479 -15.54 14.47 -28.76
C SER A 479 -15.64 14.17 -30.26
N LEU A 480 -14.57 14.45 -31.02
CA LEU A 480 -14.49 14.20 -32.45
C LEU A 480 -14.68 12.72 -32.79
N PHE A 481 -14.05 11.84 -32.02
CA PHE A 481 -14.12 10.39 -32.22
C PHE A 481 -15.22 9.72 -31.38
N LYS A 482 -16.18 10.49 -30.85
CA LYS A 482 -17.32 9.94 -30.09
C LYS A 482 -18.38 9.33 -31.00
N ALA A 483 -18.61 9.90 -32.17
CA ALA A 483 -19.69 9.51 -33.05
C ALA A 483 -19.36 8.23 -33.85
N GLU A 484 -20.26 7.25 -33.84
CA GLU A 484 -20.09 5.99 -34.58
C GLU A 484 -19.94 6.23 -36.09
N GLU A 485 -20.54 7.30 -36.62
CA GLU A 485 -20.39 7.66 -38.03
C GLU A 485 -18.92 7.97 -38.39
N ALA A 486 -18.23 8.73 -37.55
CA ALA A 486 -16.81 9.06 -37.76
C ALA A 486 -15.93 7.81 -37.64
N LEU A 487 -16.17 6.97 -36.63
CA LEU A 487 -15.43 5.73 -36.42
C LEU A 487 -15.67 4.70 -37.52
N SER A 488 -16.91 4.59 -38.02
CA SER A 488 -17.27 3.62 -39.06
C SER A 488 -16.49 3.81 -40.36
N LYS A 489 -16.12 5.07 -40.68
CA LYS A 489 -15.30 5.41 -41.85
C LYS A 489 -13.83 5.02 -41.67
N LEU A 490 -13.36 4.85 -40.43
CA LEU A 490 -11.98 4.47 -40.10
C LEU A 490 -11.84 2.96 -39.83
N ARG A 491 -12.93 2.26 -39.54
CA ARG A 491 -12.89 0.82 -39.27
C ARG A 491 -12.42 0.03 -40.49
N GLY A 492 -11.52 -0.90 -40.26
CA GLY A 492 -10.90 -1.71 -41.31
C GLY A 492 -9.83 -0.96 -42.11
N GLN A 493 -9.47 0.27 -41.72
CA GLN A 493 -8.33 1.00 -42.26
C GLN A 493 -7.19 1.04 -41.25
N HIS A 494 -5.95 1.05 -41.75
CA HIS A 494 -4.76 1.42 -40.99
C HIS A 494 -4.64 2.95 -41.04
N VAL A 495 -4.87 3.59 -39.90
CA VAL A 495 -4.89 5.05 -39.77
C VAL A 495 -3.51 5.55 -39.36
N LEU A 496 -2.98 6.52 -40.08
CA LEU A 496 -1.86 7.34 -39.66
C LEU A 496 -2.37 8.69 -39.21
N VAL A 497 -1.96 9.15 -38.04
CA VAL A 497 -2.24 10.50 -37.56
C VAL A 497 -0.97 11.32 -37.64
N ILE A 498 -1.08 12.54 -38.17
CA ILE A 498 0.03 13.48 -38.29
C ILE A 498 -0.40 14.88 -37.84
N CYS A 499 0.52 15.60 -37.22
CA CYS A 499 0.36 17.00 -36.84
C CYS A 499 1.72 17.72 -36.95
N TYR A 500 1.85 18.94 -36.42
CA TYR A 500 3.08 19.74 -36.47
C TYR A 500 4.31 18.97 -35.97
N HIS A 501 4.38 18.70 -34.66
CA HIS A 501 5.53 18.07 -34.00
C HIS A 501 5.30 16.61 -33.59
N GLY A 502 4.12 16.06 -33.89
CA GLY A 502 3.76 14.65 -33.62
C GLY A 502 3.09 14.41 -32.27
N ASP A 503 3.30 15.27 -31.26
CA ASP A 503 2.78 15.01 -29.90
C ASP A 503 1.24 14.96 -29.84
N THR A 504 0.53 15.87 -30.50
CA THR A 504 -0.95 15.81 -30.57
C THR A 504 -1.43 14.61 -31.39
N ALA A 505 -0.68 14.21 -32.43
CA ALA A 505 -1.00 12.99 -33.18
C ALA A 505 -0.82 11.74 -32.30
N ARG A 506 0.13 11.76 -31.38
CA ARG A 506 0.31 10.71 -30.37
C ARG A 506 -0.89 10.64 -29.42
N VAL A 507 -1.40 11.77 -28.93
CA VAL A 507 -2.64 11.83 -28.12
C VAL A 507 -3.83 11.27 -28.90
N ALA A 508 -4.02 11.71 -30.14
CA ALA A 508 -5.09 11.23 -31.02
C ALA A 508 -5.00 9.72 -31.30
N THR A 509 -3.79 9.19 -31.44
CA THR A 509 -3.56 7.76 -31.64
C THR A 509 -4.00 6.96 -30.42
N SER A 510 -3.68 7.42 -29.21
CA SER A 510 -4.13 6.82 -27.95
C SER A 510 -5.66 6.76 -27.88
N VAL A 511 -6.34 7.87 -28.23
CA VAL A 511 -7.80 7.96 -28.31
C VAL A 511 -8.39 6.99 -29.34
N LEU A 512 -7.85 6.94 -30.56
CA LEU A 512 -8.32 6.05 -31.62
C LEU A 512 -8.13 4.56 -31.24
N ARG A 513 -6.98 4.22 -30.66
CA ARG A 513 -6.68 2.85 -30.19
C ARG A 513 -7.60 2.42 -29.06
N ALA A 514 -7.94 3.31 -28.13
CA ALA A 514 -8.93 3.04 -27.08
C ALA A 514 -10.34 2.76 -27.65
N LYS A 515 -10.64 3.30 -28.85
CA LYS A 515 -11.89 3.05 -29.58
C LYS A 515 -11.79 1.90 -30.60
N GLY A 516 -10.71 1.11 -30.54
CA GLY A 516 -10.51 -0.08 -31.37
C GLY A 516 -10.08 0.19 -32.80
N ILE A 517 -9.62 1.41 -33.13
CA ILE A 517 -9.09 1.75 -34.45
C ILE A 517 -7.60 1.40 -34.50
N GLU A 518 -7.18 0.75 -35.57
CA GLU A 518 -5.75 0.52 -35.86
C GLU A 518 -5.10 1.84 -36.29
N ALA A 519 -4.52 2.56 -35.33
CA ALA A 519 -3.93 3.87 -35.55
C ALA A 519 -2.44 3.93 -35.17
N ASP A 520 -1.66 4.62 -35.98
CA ASP A 520 -0.28 5.00 -35.71
C ASP A 520 -0.13 6.51 -35.80
N SER A 521 0.91 7.07 -35.17
CA SER A 521 1.29 8.48 -35.32
C SER A 521 2.67 8.64 -35.93
N LEU A 522 2.89 9.75 -36.64
CA LEU A 522 4.22 10.10 -37.11
C LEU A 522 5.03 10.77 -36.00
N ARG A 523 6.14 10.13 -35.60
CA ARG A 523 7.10 10.69 -34.64
C ARG A 523 7.71 11.97 -35.20
N GLY A 524 7.64 13.05 -34.42
CA GLY A 524 8.14 14.38 -34.81
C GLY A 524 7.27 15.10 -35.85
N GLY A 525 6.15 14.49 -36.28
CA GLY A 525 5.17 15.11 -37.17
C GLY A 525 5.74 15.62 -38.49
N TYR A 526 5.14 16.68 -39.01
CA TYR A 526 5.60 17.35 -40.22
C TYR A 526 7.00 17.98 -40.08
N GLN A 527 7.41 18.38 -38.88
CA GLN A 527 8.79 18.85 -38.68
C GLN A 527 9.80 17.75 -39.02
N ALA A 528 9.58 16.52 -38.56
CA ALA A 528 10.48 15.41 -38.87
C ALA A 528 10.50 15.07 -40.37
N LEU A 529 9.38 15.26 -41.10
CA LEU A 529 9.39 15.13 -42.57
C LEU A 529 10.31 16.17 -43.22
N ARG A 530 10.23 17.43 -42.76
CA ARG A 530 11.10 18.51 -43.27
C ARG A 530 12.57 18.22 -42.98
N ASP A 531 12.89 17.81 -41.76
CA ASP A 531 14.27 17.53 -41.35
C ASP A 531 14.90 16.38 -42.14
N HIS A 532 14.10 15.44 -42.64
CA HIS A 532 14.56 14.32 -43.49
C HIS A 532 14.53 14.64 -45.00
N GLY A 533 14.24 15.89 -45.40
CA GLY A 533 14.11 16.26 -46.82
C GLY A 533 12.89 15.64 -47.52
N LEU A 534 11.92 15.13 -46.75
CA LEU A 534 10.69 14.51 -47.22
C LEU A 534 9.55 15.54 -47.21
N TRP A 535 9.81 16.70 -47.82
CA TRP A 535 8.88 17.82 -47.99
C TRP A 535 9.01 18.40 -49.40
N GLY A 536 7.91 18.85 -50.02
CA GLY A 536 7.92 19.33 -51.41
C GLY A 536 8.74 20.62 -51.60
N GLU A 537 9.69 20.61 -52.54
CA GLU A 537 10.39 21.83 -52.96
C GLU A 537 9.42 22.79 -53.64
N ASN A 538 9.31 24.00 -53.10
CA ASN A 538 8.86 25.22 -53.76
C ASN A 538 9.46 26.43 -53.02
N GLU A 539 10.79 26.55 -52.98
CA GLU A 539 11.46 27.84 -52.86
C GLU A 539 12.58 27.91 -53.89
N VAL A 540 12.30 28.57 -55.01
CA VAL A 540 13.33 29.06 -55.91
C VAL A 540 14.10 30.13 -55.13
N SER A 541 15.24 29.77 -54.55
CA SER A 541 16.23 30.76 -54.16
C SER A 541 16.88 31.31 -55.44
N THR A 542 16.40 32.46 -55.90
CA THR A 542 17.15 33.28 -56.85
C THR A 542 18.39 33.83 -56.13
N CYS A 543 19.46 33.05 -56.08
CA CYS A 543 20.80 33.58 -55.85
C CYS A 543 21.44 33.84 -57.23
N THR A 544 21.31 35.07 -57.70
CA THR A 544 22.20 35.63 -58.73
C THR A 544 23.64 35.53 -58.26
N THR A 545 24.43 34.73 -58.96
CA THR A 545 25.89 34.74 -58.89
C THR A 545 26.41 35.84 -59.82
N ASN A 546 27.22 36.75 -59.26
CA ASN A 546 28.27 37.60 -59.87
C ASN A 546 28.57 38.72 -58.85
N GLY A 547 29.77 38.96 -58.32
CA GLY A 547 31.08 38.34 -58.40
C GLY A 547 32.06 39.15 -57.53
N ILE A 548 33.09 38.45 -57.03
CA ILE A 548 34.47 38.91 -56.71
C ILE A 548 34.67 40.12 -55.75
N GLY A 549 35.31 39.83 -54.61
CA GLY A 549 36.06 40.80 -53.79
C GLY A 549 36.66 40.15 -52.55
N ALA A 550 37.98 39.93 -52.56
CA ALA A 550 38.76 39.24 -51.52
C ALA A 550 38.98 40.06 -50.24
N SER A 551 39.07 39.39 -49.07
CA SER A 551 40.28 39.34 -48.22
C SER A 551 39.99 38.81 -46.80
N THR A 552 40.79 37.81 -46.44
CA THR A 552 41.17 37.22 -45.13
C THR A 552 40.88 37.98 -43.82
N GLU A 553 40.40 37.26 -42.79
CA GLU A 553 41.12 37.12 -41.50
C GLU A 553 40.54 36.01 -40.59
N HIS A 554 41.45 35.27 -39.95
CA HIS A 554 41.19 34.22 -38.96
C HIS A 554 40.88 34.81 -37.58
N MET A 555 39.90 34.27 -36.85
CA MET A 555 40.07 34.11 -35.39
C MET A 555 39.22 32.98 -34.80
N LYS A 556 39.91 32.08 -34.10
CA LYS A 556 39.36 30.99 -33.28
C LYS A 556 38.60 31.56 -32.08
N SER A 557 37.46 30.98 -31.71
CA SER A 557 36.87 31.16 -30.38
C SER A 557 36.74 29.82 -29.65
N SER A 558 37.34 29.82 -28.47
CA SER A 558 37.45 28.78 -27.46
C SER A 558 36.18 28.65 -26.63
N ILE A 559 35.81 27.41 -26.34
CA ILE A 559 34.75 27.00 -25.41
C ILE A 559 35.29 27.11 -23.97
N SER A 560 34.60 27.85 -23.11
CA SER A 560 34.82 27.89 -21.67
C SER A 560 33.72 27.10 -20.95
N VAL A 561 34.12 26.04 -20.24
CA VAL A 561 33.31 25.25 -19.31
C VAL A 561 33.58 25.80 -17.91
N GLU A 562 32.55 26.28 -17.21
CA GLU A 562 32.65 26.66 -15.80
C GLU A 562 32.28 25.50 -14.88
N SER A 563 33.20 25.19 -13.97
CA SER A 563 33.10 24.24 -12.87
C SER A 563 32.74 24.97 -11.56
N VAL A 564 31.75 24.44 -10.83
CA VAL A 564 31.35 24.89 -9.48
C VAL A 564 32.29 24.27 -8.42
N PRO A 565 32.78 25.03 -7.41
CA PRO A 565 33.56 24.45 -6.32
C PRO A 565 32.71 24.10 -5.09
N LEU A 566 33.04 22.95 -4.51
CA LEU A 566 32.72 22.52 -3.14
C LEU A 566 33.47 23.38 -2.11
N GLN A 567 32.80 23.80 -1.05
CA GLN A 567 33.44 24.19 0.21
C GLN A 567 32.87 23.36 1.36
N VAL A 568 33.80 22.80 2.13
CA VAL A 568 33.63 22.12 3.41
C VAL A 568 33.77 23.16 4.51
N GLY A 569 32.84 23.15 5.47
CA GLY A 569 32.82 23.95 6.69
C GLY A 569 31.65 23.52 7.54
#